data_AF-P0DPZ3-F1
#
_entry.id   AF-P0DPZ3-F1
#
_cell.length_a   1.000
_cell.length_b   1.000
_cell.length_c   1.000
_cell.angle_alpha   90.00
_cell.angle_beta   90.00
_cell.angle_gamma   90.00
#
_symmetry.space_group_name_H-M   'P 1'
#
loop_
_entity.id
_entity.type
_entity.pdbx_description
1 polymer ?
#
loop_
_entity_poly.entity_id
_entity_poly.type
_entity_poly.pdbx_seq_one_letter_code
_entity_poly.pdbx_strand_id
1 'polypeptide(L)'
;MIWFLAFILFLAAGELVSSSGLLNCEPSEIAYEEITRQGQKSTNTLCKCKYEPYKFSTATSKDKTTVTVQYKCKQVRPCVYGQKCQSLEDGPQEKALKTHCTCAKGQQCHSTPEHADESRIFGDTKYYSFVCV
;
A
#
# COMPACT_ATOMS: atom_id res chain seq x y z
N MET A 1 -33.84 24.31 26.78
CA MET A 1 -33.80 24.92 25.44
C MET A 1 -32.55 25.76 25.38
N ILE A 2 -31.72 25.65 24.32
CA ILE A 2 -30.29 26.03 24.27
C ILE A 2 -29.49 24.90 24.95
N TRP A 3 -28.84 23.95 24.26
CA TRP A 3 -27.69 24.16 23.38
C TRP A 3 -27.40 22.84 22.60
N PHE A 4 -28.27 22.45 21.67
CA PHE A 4 -28.06 21.29 20.77
C PHE A 4 -27.05 21.56 19.64
N LEU A 5 -26.21 22.59 19.78
CA LEU A 5 -25.32 23.09 18.72
C LEU A 5 -23.83 22.76 18.95
N ALA A 6 -23.48 21.98 19.96
CA ALA A 6 -22.07 21.71 20.31
C ALA A 6 -21.49 20.42 19.69
N PHE A 7 -22.28 19.54 19.07
CA PHE A 7 -21.78 18.22 18.65
C PHE A 7 -21.48 18.06 17.15
N ILE A 8 -21.88 19.01 16.31
CA ILE A 8 -21.65 18.97 14.86
C ILE A 8 -20.19 19.36 14.51
N LEU A 9 -19.43 19.91 15.46
CA LEU A 9 -18.03 20.31 15.27
C LEU A 9 -17.01 19.17 15.50
N PHE A 10 -17.42 18.01 16.02
CA PHE A 10 -16.49 16.91 16.29
C PHE A 10 -16.25 15.96 15.10
N LEU A 11 -17.08 16.03 14.05
CA LEU A 11 -16.95 15.15 12.88
C LEU A 11 -16.14 15.77 11.72
N ALA A 12 -15.78 17.05 11.81
CA ALA A 12 -14.99 17.74 10.77
C ALA A 12 -13.49 17.85 11.08
N ALA A 13 -13.02 17.34 12.24
CA ALA A 13 -11.63 17.45 12.66
C ALA A 13 -10.76 16.21 12.32
N GLY A 14 -11.34 15.14 11.76
CA GLY A 14 -10.62 13.89 11.51
C GLY A 14 -10.07 13.72 10.09
N GLU A 15 -10.63 14.41 9.09
CA GLU A 15 -10.34 14.12 7.67
C GLU A 15 -9.33 15.10 7.02
N LEU A 16 -8.68 15.96 7.81
CA LEU A 16 -7.78 17.00 7.32
C LEU A 16 -6.27 16.70 7.45
N VAL A 17 -5.89 15.44 7.71
CA VAL A 17 -4.49 14.98 7.52
C VAL A 17 -4.39 14.14 6.25
N SER A 18 -4.76 14.75 5.12
CA SER A 18 -4.57 14.16 3.80
C SER A 18 -4.40 15.27 2.77
N SER A 19 -3.21 15.89 2.71
CA SER A 19 -2.65 16.44 1.46
C SER A 19 -1.36 17.26 1.59
N SER A 20 -0.87 17.59 2.79
CA SER A 20 0.31 18.47 2.94
C SER A 20 1.57 17.73 3.45
N GLY A 21 2.47 17.35 2.55
CA GLY A 21 3.91 17.25 2.86
C GLY A 21 4.50 15.91 3.29
N LEU A 22 3.83 14.77 3.07
CA LEU A 22 4.46 13.46 3.29
C LEU A 22 5.58 13.22 2.26
N LEU A 23 6.83 13.25 2.73
CA LEU A 23 8.02 12.89 1.97
C LEU A 23 7.92 11.46 1.44
N ASN A 24 8.57 11.20 0.31
CA ASN A 24 8.71 9.83 -0.18
C ASN A 24 9.72 9.09 0.69
N CYS A 25 9.37 7.89 1.16
CA CYS A 25 10.29 7.07 1.90
C CYS A 25 11.42 6.56 0.99
N GLU A 26 12.62 6.42 1.55
CA GLU A 26 13.63 5.57 0.95
C GLU A 26 13.25 4.08 1.05
N PRO A 27 13.77 3.23 0.16
CA PRO A 27 13.56 1.79 0.24
C PRO A 27 13.98 1.25 1.62
N SER A 28 13.15 0.37 2.21
CA SER A 28 13.36 -0.23 3.54
C SER A 28 13.14 0.69 4.76
N GLU A 29 12.72 1.94 4.56
CA GLU A 29 12.23 2.80 5.65
C GLU A 29 10.83 2.39 6.10
N ILE A 30 10.49 2.74 7.35
CA ILE A 30 9.15 2.53 7.90
C ILE A 30 8.22 3.59 7.32
N ALA A 31 7.20 3.14 6.59
CA ALA A 31 6.25 4.00 5.89
C ALA A 31 5.04 4.33 6.75
N TYR A 32 4.53 3.35 7.47
CA TYR A 32 3.42 3.52 8.39
C TYR A 32 3.43 2.47 9.49
N GLU A 33 2.72 2.82 10.56
CA GLU A 33 2.49 1.97 11.72
C GLU A 33 0.99 1.83 11.94
N GLU A 34 0.51 0.60 12.04
CA GLU A 34 -0.85 0.33 12.47
C GLU A 34 -0.85 -0.01 13.95
N ILE A 35 -1.52 0.80 14.75
CA ILE A 35 -1.62 0.65 16.20
C ILE A 35 -3.05 0.24 16.52
N THR A 36 -3.23 -0.97 17.03
CA THR A 36 -4.52 -1.46 17.54
C THR A 36 -4.51 -1.38 19.05
N ARG A 37 -5.35 -0.55 19.65
CA ARG A 37 -5.55 -0.44 21.10
C ARG A 37 -6.98 -0.77 21.46
N GLN A 38 -7.19 -1.78 22.29
CA GLN A 38 -8.53 -2.18 22.76
C GLN A 38 -9.55 -2.37 21.61
N GLY A 39 -9.10 -2.91 20.47
CA GLY A 39 -9.93 -3.11 19.28
C GLY A 39 -10.09 -1.89 18.37
N GLN A 40 -9.65 -0.70 18.77
CA GLN A 40 -9.57 0.46 17.89
C GLN A 40 -8.25 0.46 17.14
N LYS A 41 -8.31 0.53 15.81
CA LYS A 41 -7.15 0.63 14.92
C LYS A 41 -6.91 2.09 14.55
N SER A 42 -5.68 2.56 14.73
CA SER A 42 -5.19 3.83 14.18
C SER A 42 -3.98 3.55 13.29
N THR A 43 -3.81 4.38 12.26
CA THR A 43 -2.67 4.28 11.34
C THR A 43 -1.90 5.59 11.41
N ASN A 44 -0.60 5.48 11.67
CA ASN A 44 0.32 6.61 11.61
C ASN A 44 1.15 6.50 10.33
N THR A 45 0.94 7.42 9.38
CA THR A 45 1.69 7.44 8.11
C THR A 45 2.88 8.39 8.26
N LEU A 46 4.09 7.86 8.09
CA LEU A 46 5.35 8.59 8.26
C LEU A 46 5.88 9.14 6.93
N CYS A 47 5.75 8.36 5.86
CA CYS A 47 6.20 8.72 4.51
C CYS A 47 5.45 7.89 3.45
N LYS A 48 5.55 8.30 2.18
CA LYS A 48 4.93 7.58 1.05
C LYS A 48 5.93 6.65 0.39
N CYS A 49 5.62 5.36 0.34
CA CYS A 49 6.40 4.43 -0.47
C CYS A 49 6.16 4.68 -1.96
N LYS A 50 7.24 4.63 -2.76
CA LYS A 50 7.13 4.56 -4.22
C LYS A 50 6.48 3.26 -4.70
N TYR A 51 6.69 2.17 -3.95
CA TYR A 51 6.19 0.82 -4.25
C TYR A 51 5.38 0.26 -3.08
N GLU A 52 4.91 -0.97 -3.18
CA GLU A 52 4.10 -1.57 -2.11
C GLU A 52 4.87 -1.63 -0.77
N PRO A 53 4.20 -1.33 0.34
CA PRO A 53 4.74 -1.58 1.67
C PRO A 53 4.62 -3.07 2.03
N TYR A 54 5.50 -3.56 2.90
CA TYR A 54 5.43 -4.90 3.47
C TYR A 54 5.45 -4.86 4.99
N LYS A 55 4.71 -5.78 5.62
CA LYS A 55 4.70 -5.95 7.07
C LYS A 55 6.10 -6.37 7.54
N PHE A 56 6.76 -5.50 8.29
CA PHE A 56 8.12 -5.72 8.78
C PHE A 56 8.12 -6.31 10.19
N SER A 57 7.30 -5.77 11.09
CA SER A 57 7.32 -6.18 12.49
C SER A 57 5.93 -6.16 13.10
N THR A 58 5.77 -6.89 14.20
CA THR A 58 4.61 -6.79 15.07
C THR A 58 5.10 -6.80 16.50
N ALA A 59 4.77 -5.75 17.24
CA ALA A 59 5.01 -5.63 18.66
C ALA A 59 3.67 -5.68 19.39
N THR A 60 3.60 -6.45 20.47
CA THR A 60 2.44 -6.47 21.37
C THR A 60 2.88 -5.94 22.72
N SER A 61 2.10 -5.05 23.32
CA SER A 61 2.38 -4.52 24.65
C SER A 61 2.34 -5.64 25.70
N LYS A 62 3.02 -5.42 26.84
CA LYS A 62 3.10 -6.42 27.92
C LYS A 62 1.72 -6.81 28.48
N ASP A 63 0.80 -5.86 28.51
CA ASP A 63 -0.59 -6.03 28.96
C ASP A 63 -1.52 -6.58 27.84
N LYS A 64 -0.99 -6.87 26.64
CA LYS A 64 -1.71 -7.40 25.47
C LYS A 64 -2.90 -6.55 24.98
N THR A 65 -3.00 -5.30 25.40
CA THR A 65 -4.07 -4.39 24.96
C THR A 65 -3.72 -3.64 23.69
N THR A 66 -2.43 -3.53 23.37
CA THR A 66 -1.90 -2.76 22.24
C THR A 66 -1.08 -3.65 21.33
N VAL A 67 -1.39 -3.64 20.03
CA VAL A 67 -0.60 -4.27 18.98
C VAL A 67 -0.15 -3.20 18.00
N THR A 68 1.16 -3.06 17.80
CA THR A 68 1.74 -2.18 16.79
C THR A 68 2.31 -3.03 15.66
N VAL A 69 1.89 -2.77 14.43
CA VAL A 69 2.41 -3.41 13.21
C VAL A 69 3.13 -2.35 12.40
N GLN A 70 4.42 -2.56 12.13
CA GLN A 70 5.20 -1.63 11.31
C GLN A 70 5.31 -2.16 9.88
N TYR A 71 5.22 -1.24 8.93
CA TYR A 71 5.33 -1.54 7.51
C TYR A 71 6.47 -0.75 6.89
N LYS A 72 7.31 -1.46 6.14
CA LYS A 72 8.42 -0.85 5.41
C LYS A 72 8.14 -0.74 3.93
N CYS A 73 8.76 0.22 3.27
CA CYS A 73 8.70 0.28 1.81
C CYS A 73 9.53 -0.84 1.20
N LYS A 74 8.94 -1.57 0.26
CA LYS A 74 9.66 -2.62 -0.47
C LYS A 74 10.79 -2.01 -1.29
N GLN A 75 11.98 -2.58 -1.14
CA GLN A 75 13.09 -2.31 -2.05
C GLN A 75 12.91 -3.13 -3.32
N VAL A 76 12.55 -2.43 -4.40
CA VAL A 76 12.38 -3.03 -5.72
C VAL A 76 13.71 -2.98 -6.45
N ARG A 77 14.26 -4.14 -6.79
CA ARG A 77 15.54 -4.29 -7.51
C ARG A 77 15.34 -4.10 -9.02
N PRO A 78 16.42 -3.88 -9.80
CA PRO A 78 16.34 -3.94 -11.26
C PRO A 78 15.84 -5.30 -11.75
N CYS A 79 15.06 -5.32 -12.81
CA CYS A 79 14.61 -6.56 -13.43
C CYS A 79 15.76 -7.29 -14.11
N VAL A 80 15.77 -8.61 -14.00
CA VAL A 80 16.54 -9.47 -14.91
C VAL A 80 15.78 -9.59 -16.23
N TYR A 81 16.49 -9.80 -17.34
CA TYR A 81 15.87 -9.99 -18.65
C TYR A 81 14.81 -11.10 -18.63
N GLY A 82 13.62 -10.83 -19.18
CA GLY A 82 12.48 -11.75 -19.20
C GLY A 82 11.76 -11.92 -17.86
N GLN A 83 12.21 -11.25 -16.79
CA GLN A 83 11.52 -11.28 -15.51
C GLN A 83 10.25 -10.42 -15.55
N LYS A 84 9.19 -10.91 -14.90
CA LYS A 84 7.96 -10.14 -14.68
C LYS A 84 8.27 -8.92 -13.80
N CYS A 85 8.07 -7.72 -14.35
CA CYS A 85 8.25 -6.46 -13.64
C CYS A 85 7.04 -6.12 -12.76
N GLN A 86 5.83 -6.45 -13.22
CA GLN A 86 4.59 -6.21 -12.49
C GLN A 86 3.59 -7.36 -12.68
N SER A 87 2.61 -7.41 -11.78
CA SER A 87 1.42 -8.26 -11.92
C SER A 87 0.19 -7.52 -11.45
N LEU A 88 -0.90 -7.61 -12.20
CA LEU A 88 -2.19 -7.05 -11.85
C LEU A 88 -3.17 -8.17 -11.54
N GLU A 89 -3.75 -8.14 -10.36
CA GLU A 89 -4.89 -8.98 -9.96
C GLU A 89 -6.15 -8.11 -10.10
N ASP A 90 -7.03 -8.47 -11.03
CA ASP A 90 -8.25 -7.75 -11.38
C ASP A 90 -9.46 -8.63 -11.00
N GLY A 91 -9.92 -8.43 -9.77
CA GLY A 91 -11.08 -9.12 -9.22
C GLY A 91 -12.33 -8.22 -9.17
N PRO A 92 -13.51 -8.79 -8.85
CA PRO A 92 -14.77 -8.05 -8.83
C PRO A 92 -14.83 -6.97 -7.75
N GLN A 93 -14.08 -7.11 -6.66
CA GLN A 93 -14.10 -6.17 -5.53
C GLN A 93 -12.86 -5.28 -5.44
N GLU A 94 -11.72 -5.73 -5.98
CA GLU A 94 -10.44 -5.04 -5.83
C GLU A 94 -9.54 -5.27 -7.03
N LYS A 95 -8.79 -4.23 -7.40
CA LYS A 95 -7.67 -4.29 -8.34
C LYS A 95 -6.37 -4.06 -7.59
N ALA A 96 -5.49 -5.06 -7.60
CA ALA A 96 -4.20 -4.99 -6.92
C ALA A 96 -3.04 -5.08 -7.92
N LEU A 97 -2.32 -3.97 -8.10
CA LEU A 97 -1.09 -3.93 -8.91
C LEU A 97 0.13 -4.12 -8.01
N LYS A 98 0.90 -5.18 -8.25
CA LYS A 98 2.14 -5.50 -7.52
C LYS A 98 3.35 -5.24 -8.40
N THR A 99 4.36 -4.56 -7.86
CA THR A 99 5.65 -4.34 -8.52
C THR A 99 6.71 -5.25 -7.93
N HIS A 100 7.42 -5.96 -8.81
CA HIS A 100 8.43 -6.96 -8.46
C HIS A 100 9.85 -6.45 -8.69
N CYS A 101 10.06 -5.75 -9.80
CA CYS A 101 11.35 -5.17 -10.17
C CYS A 101 11.17 -3.89 -11.00
N THR A 102 12.23 -3.10 -11.16
CA THR A 102 12.24 -1.86 -11.96
C THR A 102 12.96 -2.12 -13.28
N CYS A 103 12.36 -1.72 -14.39
CA CYS A 103 12.97 -1.90 -15.71
C CYS A 103 14.23 -1.06 -15.90
N ALA A 104 15.10 -1.50 -16.82
CA ALA A 104 16.30 -0.77 -17.18
C ALA A 104 15.94 0.57 -17.86
N LYS A 105 16.91 1.49 -17.94
CA LYS A 105 16.71 2.79 -18.59
C LYS A 105 16.31 2.59 -20.06
N GLY A 106 15.19 3.18 -20.46
CA GLY A 106 14.64 3.08 -21.82
C GLY A 106 13.63 1.95 -22.02
N GLN A 107 13.50 1.05 -21.04
CA GLN A 107 12.45 0.03 -21.03
C GLN A 107 11.22 0.50 -20.26
N GLN A 108 10.06 -0.03 -20.63
CA GLN A 108 8.79 0.24 -19.96
C GLN A 108 8.20 -1.04 -19.40
N CYS A 109 7.69 -0.96 -18.16
CA CYS A 109 6.79 -1.97 -17.62
C CYS A 109 5.36 -1.51 -17.89
N HIS A 110 4.65 -2.19 -18.77
CA HIS A 110 3.23 -1.92 -18.93
C HIS A 110 2.44 -2.43 -17.72
N SER A 111 1.25 -1.87 -17.52
CA SER A 111 0.38 -2.23 -16.39
C SER A 111 -1.08 -2.36 -16.79
N THR A 112 -1.40 -2.26 -18.09
CA THR A 112 -2.76 -2.44 -18.61
C THR A 112 -2.94 -3.83 -19.21
N PRO A 113 -4.11 -4.47 -19.02
CA PRO A 113 -4.40 -5.79 -19.57
C PRO A 113 -4.06 -6.00 -21.06
N GLU A 114 -4.14 -4.96 -21.89
CA GLU A 114 -3.85 -5.04 -23.33
C GLU A 114 -2.38 -5.36 -23.64
N HIS A 115 -1.48 -5.05 -22.71
CA HIS A 115 -0.03 -5.25 -22.85
C HIS A 115 0.47 -6.40 -21.96
N ALA A 116 -0.42 -7.24 -21.45
CA ALA A 116 -0.02 -8.35 -20.60
C ALA A 116 0.68 -9.44 -21.41
N ASP A 117 1.88 -9.81 -21.00
CA ASP A 117 2.62 -10.96 -21.55
C ASP A 117 1.94 -12.28 -21.26
N GLU A 118 1.28 -12.36 -20.10
CA GLU A 118 0.54 -13.53 -19.67
C GLU A 118 -0.73 -13.11 -18.96
N SER A 119 -1.84 -13.81 -19.24
CA SER A 119 -3.07 -13.70 -18.47
C SER A 119 -3.57 -15.07 -18.01
N ARG A 120 -4.15 -15.12 -16.81
CA ARG A 120 -4.79 -16.31 -16.23
C ARG A 120 -6.10 -15.91 -15.56
N ILE A 121 -7.04 -16.83 -15.49
CA ILE A 121 -8.34 -16.62 -14.81
C ILE A 121 -8.49 -17.68 -13.74
N PHE A 122 -8.80 -17.26 -12.51
CA PHE A 122 -9.15 -18.15 -11.41
C PHE A 122 -10.45 -17.66 -10.78
N GLY A 123 -11.54 -18.39 -11.02
CA GLY A 123 -12.88 -17.92 -10.66
C GLY A 123 -13.23 -16.64 -11.40
N ASP A 124 -13.63 -15.61 -10.65
CA ASP A 124 -13.98 -14.28 -11.20
C ASP A 124 -12.78 -13.32 -11.25
N THR A 125 -11.59 -13.77 -10.85
CA THR A 125 -10.39 -12.93 -10.80
C THR A 125 -9.49 -13.19 -12.01
N LYS A 126 -9.10 -12.11 -12.70
CA LYS A 126 -8.13 -12.15 -13.80
C LYS A 126 -6.77 -11.72 -13.30
N TYR A 127 -5.74 -12.46 -13.66
CA TYR A 127 -4.35 -12.21 -13.28
C TYR A 127 -3.57 -11.88 -14.54
N TYR A 128 -2.93 -10.73 -14.57
CA TYR A 128 -2.08 -10.27 -15.65
C TYR A 128 -0.63 -10.18 -15.17
N SER A 129 0.32 -10.57 -16.00
CA SER A 129 1.75 -10.41 -15.76
C SER A 129 2.36 -9.55 -16.86
N PHE A 130 3.32 -8.72 -16.48
CA PHE A 130 4.00 -7.79 -17.38
C PHE A 130 5.51 -7.96 -17.26
N VAL A 131 6.22 -7.94 -18.37
CA VAL A 131 7.69 -7.89 -18.45
C VAL A 131 8.15 -6.52 -18.96
N CYS A 132 9.43 -6.23 -18.78
CA CYS A 132 10.03 -5.03 -19.34
C CYS A 132 10.20 -5.19 -20.86
N VAL A 133 9.69 -4.22 -21.61
CA VAL A 133 9.88 -4.09 -23.06
C VAL A 133 10.72 -2.86 -23.40
#